data_AF-A0AAN8NM85-F1
#
_entry.id   AF-A0AAN8NM85-F1
#
_cell.length_a   1.000
_cell.length_b   1.000
_cell.length_c   1.000
_cell.angle_alpha   90.00
_cell.angle_beta   90.00
_cell.angle_gamma   90.00
#
_symmetry.space_group_name_H-M   'P 1'
#
loop_
_entity.id
_entity.type
_entity.pdbx_description
1 polymer ?
#
loop_
_entity_poly.entity_id
_entity_poly.type
_entity_poly.pdbx_seq_one_letter_code
_entity_poly.pdbx_strand_id
1 'polypeptide(L)'
;MEELSPSIPKRSLHLPPELWLQILPDLSPRDLKALHPNFPYRQLILPFLFRRIKLSAESLAAFEEGGYLAHLRNNVKHITFTGLNQRRLLQTLVLADLYTEVLESFTGVESLHIPFGATHHIREPLFIAILDRISLYPMYDTLKVLSVECEENQYKYDSDERRRLEAYLEEHKDDEDGFLFPLKKQWDWSHRDVSTTIEFPPALEEASIRKESYFYLEDNSSVYTNPFMIFQFSATTLRKLKISTERLHCGVKFDESFGSGRQREYDNLEKICYPNVTELWITIDYTVSNRNFWYLHQRFPHVEDLRIDGLAGYGSSIPQGKAIYKRLARLQYLKRVRLPWPAEEYHGMEENGVDKLVPEWRLKNAVDTWIDSGLEDLEEVMFVSRIRYTEKGKNTPTYKDANVLHFKVMKNWDEWDLKWREATYTPEEMQADDWCMDARQNDRWNTGQMSDEEEDADDDEGADSEVEWRYDTPYWRHRLRGYPDSDGASLTSQNA
;
A
#
# COMPACT_ATOMS: atom_id res chain seq x y z
N MET A 1 28.69 16.94 -31.30
CA MET A 1 28.33 17.49 -29.97
C MET A 1 28.82 16.49 -28.95
N GLU A 2 30.05 16.67 -28.47
CA GLU A 2 30.59 15.96 -27.32
C GLU A 2 30.23 16.80 -26.09
N GLU A 3 29.42 16.26 -25.19
CA GLU A 3 29.08 16.94 -23.94
C GLU A 3 30.31 16.95 -23.00
N LEU A 4 30.78 18.17 -22.73
CA LEU A 4 31.78 18.48 -21.71
C LEU A 4 31.21 18.11 -20.33
N SER A 5 31.55 16.91 -19.84
CA SER A 5 31.44 16.62 -18.41
C SER A 5 32.43 17.53 -17.66
N PRO A 6 31.98 18.39 -16.73
CA PRO A 6 32.86 19.28 -15.99
C PRO A 6 33.84 18.43 -15.17
N SER A 7 35.13 18.50 -15.54
CA SER A 7 36.20 17.86 -14.78
C SER A 7 36.27 18.49 -13.39
N ILE A 8 35.86 17.73 -12.37
CA ILE A 8 35.98 18.14 -10.97
C ILE A 8 37.47 18.46 -10.70
N PRO A 9 37.82 19.67 -10.24
CA PRO A 9 39.22 20.03 -10.02
C PRO A 9 39.84 19.09 -8.98
N LYS A 10 40.93 18.40 -9.36
CA LYS A 10 41.64 17.38 -8.57
C LYS A 10 42.02 17.76 -7.13
N ARG A 11 41.91 19.04 -6.75
CA ARG A 11 42.27 19.56 -5.41
C ARG A 11 41.23 19.24 -4.32
N SER A 12 39.99 18.89 -4.66
CA SER A 12 38.93 18.65 -3.66
C SER A 12 38.93 17.27 -3.00
N LEU A 13 39.80 16.34 -3.42
CA LEU A 13 39.82 14.96 -2.90
C LEU A 13 40.85 14.70 -1.79
N HIS A 14 41.53 15.73 -1.28
CA HIS A 14 42.58 15.61 -0.26
C HIS A 14 42.07 15.63 1.20
N LEU A 15 40.80 15.29 1.44
CA LEU A 15 40.32 15.16 2.82
C LEU A 15 40.92 13.89 3.47
N PRO A 16 41.25 13.94 4.78
CA PRO A 16 41.55 12.74 5.56
C PRO A 16 40.42 11.70 5.50
N PRO A 17 40.73 10.39 5.62
CA PRO A 17 39.75 9.31 5.67
C PRO A 17 38.58 9.55 6.65
N GLU A 18 38.87 10.14 7.80
CA GLU A 18 37.91 10.35 8.89
C GLU A 18 36.82 11.35 8.49
N LEU A 19 37.18 12.41 7.74
CA LEU A 19 36.21 13.36 7.21
C LEU A 19 35.36 12.74 6.11
N TRP A 20 35.95 11.87 5.29
CA TRP A 20 35.17 11.12 4.30
C TRP A 20 34.13 10.21 4.95
N LEU A 21 34.45 9.53 6.04
CA LEU A 21 33.49 8.69 6.76
C LEU A 21 32.28 9.47 7.31
N GLN A 22 32.42 10.78 7.53
CA GLN A 22 31.30 11.66 7.89
C GLN A 22 30.47 12.10 6.67
N ILE A 23 31.11 12.26 5.50
CA ILE A 23 30.46 12.74 4.28
C ILE A 23 29.73 11.60 3.53
N LEU A 24 30.35 10.42 3.42
CA LEU A 24 29.85 9.32 2.61
C LEU A 24 28.43 8.84 2.98
N PRO A 25 28.01 8.79 4.26
CA PRO A 25 26.66 8.39 4.65
C PRO A 25 25.55 9.28 4.06
N ASP A 26 25.85 10.56 3.83
CA ASP A 26 24.88 11.56 3.36
C ASP A 26 24.80 11.66 1.83
N LEU A 27 25.71 10.97 1.13
CA LEU A 27 25.74 10.99 -0.33
C LEU A 27 24.68 10.05 -0.93
N SER A 28 24.06 10.49 -2.02
CA SER A 28 23.14 9.63 -2.76
C SER A 28 23.88 8.46 -3.41
N PRO A 29 23.19 7.32 -3.70
CA PRO A 29 23.81 6.21 -4.43
C PRO A 29 24.36 6.62 -5.80
N ARG A 30 23.78 7.65 -6.43
CA ARG A 30 24.26 8.22 -7.70
C ARG A 30 25.61 8.91 -7.51
N ASP A 31 25.73 9.71 -6.46
CA ASP A 31 26.96 10.45 -6.15
C ASP A 31 28.08 9.51 -5.70
N LEU A 32 27.77 8.50 -4.89
CA LEU A 32 28.73 7.47 -4.49
C LEU A 32 29.30 6.72 -5.70
N LYS A 33 28.45 6.37 -6.68
CA LYS A 33 28.88 5.70 -7.92
C LYS A 33 29.74 6.61 -8.80
N ALA A 34 29.39 7.90 -8.89
CA ALA A 34 30.18 8.88 -9.64
C ALA A 34 31.55 9.14 -8.98
N LEU A 35 31.60 9.10 -7.65
CA LEU A 35 32.81 9.33 -6.86
C LEU A 35 33.79 8.13 -6.94
N HIS A 36 33.27 6.90 -6.87
CA HIS A 36 34.05 5.67 -6.73
C HIS A 36 35.24 5.50 -7.70
N PRO A 37 35.12 5.72 -9.03
CA PRO A 37 36.24 5.54 -9.96
C PRO A 37 37.45 6.42 -9.66
N ASN A 38 37.24 7.61 -9.11
CA ASN A 38 38.29 8.61 -8.88
C ASN A 38 38.64 8.78 -7.40
N PHE A 39 38.01 8.01 -6.52
CA PHE A 39 38.16 8.19 -5.08
C PHE A 39 39.47 7.58 -4.56
N PRO A 40 40.30 8.34 -3.82
CA PRO A 40 41.58 7.85 -3.31
C PRO A 40 41.43 6.72 -2.27
N TYR A 41 40.31 6.68 -1.54
CA TYR A 41 40.04 5.67 -0.50
C TYR A 41 38.91 4.72 -0.91
N ARG A 42 38.98 4.11 -2.10
CA ARG A 42 37.89 3.30 -2.67
C ARG A 42 37.28 2.31 -1.68
N GLN A 43 38.11 1.68 -0.85
CA GLN A 43 37.69 0.73 0.17
C GLN A 43 36.70 1.31 1.19
N LEU A 44 36.78 2.60 1.50
CA LEU A 44 35.83 3.27 2.40
C LEU A 44 34.45 3.47 1.76
N ILE A 45 34.37 3.56 0.43
CA ILE A 45 33.11 3.76 -0.29
C ILE A 45 32.31 2.45 -0.42
N LEU A 46 32.99 1.31 -0.56
CA LEU A 46 32.34 0.04 -0.88
C LEU A 46 31.21 -0.33 0.11
N PRO A 47 31.39 -0.21 1.44
CA PRO A 47 30.30 -0.44 2.40
C PRO A 47 29.03 0.38 2.12
N PHE A 48 29.19 1.64 1.68
CA PHE A 48 28.07 2.53 1.39
C PHE A 48 27.42 2.22 0.04
N LEU A 49 28.21 1.88 -0.98
CA LEU A 49 27.72 1.45 -2.29
C LEU A 49 26.88 0.17 -2.22
N PHE A 50 27.34 -0.80 -1.42
CA PHE A 50 26.70 -2.10 -1.26
C PHE A 50 25.77 -2.18 -0.04
N ARG A 51 25.49 -1.05 0.61
CA ARG A 51 24.50 -0.98 1.71
C ARG A 51 23.11 -1.45 1.26
N ARG A 52 22.79 -1.23 -0.02
CA ARG A 52 21.52 -1.66 -0.65
C ARG A 52 21.82 -2.57 -1.82
N ILE A 53 21.29 -3.79 -1.81
CA ILE A 53 21.46 -4.75 -2.91
C ILE A 53 20.10 -5.23 -3.43
N LYS A 54 20.14 -5.70 -4.67
CA LYS A 54 19.04 -6.40 -5.32
C LYS A 54 19.49 -7.84 -5.52
N LEU A 55 18.75 -8.81 -4.97
CA LEU A 55 19.05 -10.22 -5.19
C LEU A 55 18.65 -10.61 -6.60
N SER A 56 19.64 -10.97 -7.38
CA SER A 56 19.63 -11.58 -8.71
C SER A 56 20.72 -12.65 -8.78
N ALA A 57 20.70 -13.51 -9.80
CA ALA A 57 21.72 -14.55 -9.98
C ALA A 57 23.17 -13.98 -9.95
N GLU A 58 23.39 -12.81 -10.56
CA GLU A 58 24.70 -12.15 -10.59
C GLU A 58 25.13 -11.64 -9.22
N SER A 59 24.20 -11.08 -8.44
CA SER A 59 24.50 -10.63 -7.09
C SER A 59 24.78 -11.80 -6.15
N LEU A 60 24.07 -12.93 -6.30
CA LEU A 60 24.31 -14.13 -5.49
C LEU A 60 25.73 -14.64 -5.74
N ALA A 61 26.14 -14.80 -7.00
CA ALA A 61 27.51 -15.20 -7.34
C ALA A 61 28.58 -14.20 -6.86
N ALA A 62 28.26 -12.91 -6.81
CA ALA A 62 29.19 -11.90 -6.30
C ALA A 62 29.39 -12.00 -4.78
N PHE A 63 28.33 -12.32 -4.05
CA PHE A 63 28.31 -12.41 -2.60
C PHE A 63 28.51 -13.83 -2.08
N GLU A 64 28.53 -14.88 -2.91
CA GLU A 64 28.76 -16.28 -2.49
C GLU A 64 30.15 -16.50 -1.86
N GLU A 65 30.37 -17.66 -1.25
CA GLU A 65 31.67 -17.92 -0.62
C GLU A 65 32.76 -17.99 -1.69
N GLY A 66 33.86 -17.23 -1.49
CA GLY A 66 34.88 -17.03 -2.52
C GLY A 66 34.52 -15.97 -3.57
N GLY A 67 33.30 -15.43 -3.54
CA GLY A 67 32.86 -14.30 -4.37
C GLY A 67 33.59 -13.01 -4.03
N TYR A 68 33.75 -12.12 -5.02
CA TYR A 68 34.54 -10.90 -4.90
C TYR A 68 33.94 -9.85 -3.93
N LEU A 69 32.66 -9.97 -3.57
CA LEU A 69 31.98 -9.12 -2.58
C LEU A 69 31.64 -9.86 -1.27
N ALA A 70 32.09 -11.10 -1.08
CA ALA A 70 31.77 -11.88 0.13
C ALA A 70 32.13 -11.15 1.44
N HIS A 71 33.24 -10.39 1.43
CA HIS A 71 33.71 -9.60 2.57
C HIS A 71 32.79 -8.42 2.95
N LEU A 72 31.84 -8.03 2.07
CA LEU A 72 30.91 -6.92 2.29
C LEU A 72 29.52 -7.36 2.77
N ARG A 73 29.27 -8.65 2.96
CA ARG A 73 27.94 -9.17 3.39
C ARG A 73 27.41 -8.46 4.65
N ASN A 74 28.28 -8.24 5.64
CA ASN A 74 27.89 -7.58 6.89
C ASN A 74 27.57 -6.09 6.74
N ASN A 75 27.96 -5.46 5.62
CA ASN A 75 27.64 -4.07 5.31
C ASN A 75 26.30 -3.92 4.59
N VAL A 76 25.70 -5.01 4.10
CA VAL A 76 24.39 -4.99 3.45
C VAL A 76 23.31 -4.77 4.51
N LYS A 77 22.55 -3.69 4.36
CA LYS A 77 21.46 -3.28 5.27
C LYS A 77 20.09 -3.42 4.65
N HIS A 78 19.98 -3.25 3.33
CA HIS A 78 18.71 -3.32 2.62
C HIS A 78 18.81 -4.32 1.47
N ILE A 79 17.87 -5.25 1.43
CA ILE A 79 17.79 -6.29 0.41
C ILE A 79 16.44 -6.19 -0.29
N THR A 80 16.48 -6.22 -1.63
CA THR A 80 15.28 -6.33 -2.46
C THR A 80 15.34 -7.60 -3.30
N PHE A 81 14.33 -8.46 -3.18
CA PHE A 81 14.20 -9.61 -4.09
C PHE A 81 13.85 -9.12 -5.49
N THR A 82 14.46 -9.70 -6.54
CA THR A 82 14.14 -9.32 -7.92
C THR A 82 13.75 -10.51 -8.78
N GLY A 83 12.80 -10.27 -9.70
CA GLY A 83 12.36 -11.24 -10.68
C GLY A 83 11.31 -12.25 -10.19
N LEU A 84 10.88 -12.20 -8.92
CA LEU A 84 9.83 -13.10 -8.40
C LEU A 84 8.43 -12.77 -8.95
N ASN A 85 8.20 -11.54 -9.42
CA ASN A 85 6.94 -11.11 -10.04
C ASN A 85 6.91 -11.23 -11.57
N GLN A 86 8.05 -11.53 -12.20
CA GLN A 86 8.19 -11.62 -13.66
C GLN A 86 8.20 -13.07 -14.16
N ARG A 87 7.88 -14.02 -13.27
CA ARG A 87 8.08 -15.45 -13.50
C ARG A 87 6.78 -16.21 -13.37
N ARG A 88 6.82 -17.43 -13.94
CA ARG A 88 5.83 -18.46 -13.67
C ARG A 88 5.89 -18.87 -12.20
N LEU A 89 4.76 -19.29 -11.67
CA LEU A 89 4.56 -19.54 -10.24
C LEU A 89 5.57 -20.54 -9.66
N LEU A 90 5.82 -21.67 -10.35
CA LEU A 90 6.83 -22.64 -9.90
C LEU A 90 8.24 -22.03 -9.85
N GLN A 91 8.60 -21.20 -10.84
CA GLN A 91 9.89 -20.51 -10.85
C GLN A 91 9.98 -19.46 -9.75
N THR A 92 8.85 -18.82 -9.41
CA THR A 92 8.77 -17.89 -8.26
C THR A 92 9.02 -18.64 -6.95
N LEU A 93 8.44 -19.83 -6.75
CA LEU A 93 8.68 -20.64 -5.55
C LEU A 93 10.15 -21.04 -5.42
N VAL A 94 10.73 -21.63 -6.47
CA VAL A 94 12.14 -22.06 -6.49
C VAL A 94 13.09 -20.89 -6.24
N LEU A 95 12.79 -19.72 -6.83
CA LEU A 95 13.62 -18.54 -6.65
C LEU A 95 13.45 -17.89 -5.27
N ALA A 96 12.24 -17.92 -4.71
CA ALA A 96 11.98 -17.43 -3.36
C ALA A 96 12.74 -18.29 -2.32
N ASP A 97 12.68 -19.61 -2.45
CA ASP A 97 13.44 -20.55 -1.62
C ASP A 97 14.94 -20.23 -1.65
N LEU A 98 15.52 -20.19 -2.87
CA LEU A 98 16.93 -19.82 -3.08
C LEU A 98 17.29 -18.47 -2.45
N TYR A 99 16.47 -17.44 -2.65
CA TYR A 99 16.75 -16.12 -2.07
C TYR A 99 16.69 -16.13 -0.56
N THR A 100 15.72 -16.85 0.04
CA THR A 100 15.63 -16.98 1.48
C THR A 100 16.78 -17.80 2.06
N GLU A 101 17.28 -18.83 1.39
CA GLU A 101 18.46 -19.58 1.82
C GLU A 101 19.70 -18.67 1.93
N VAL A 102 19.95 -17.85 0.91
CA VAL A 102 21.15 -17.00 0.88
C VAL A 102 21.10 -15.86 1.91
N LEU A 103 19.93 -15.54 2.47
CA LEU A 103 19.81 -14.54 3.54
C LEU A 103 20.57 -14.91 4.82
N GLU A 104 20.84 -16.20 5.06
CA GLU A 104 21.68 -16.66 6.18
C GLU A 104 23.04 -15.94 6.23
N SER A 105 23.60 -15.67 5.05
CA SER A 105 24.92 -15.03 4.91
C SER A 105 24.92 -13.53 5.22
N PHE A 106 23.76 -12.88 5.36
CA PHE A 106 23.63 -11.45 5.58
C PHE A 106 23.12 -11.15 6.99
N THR A 107 24.03 -11.05 7.95
CA THR A 107 23.70 -10.86 9.37
C THR A 107 23.24 -9.45 9.75
N GLY A 108 23.52 -8.45 8.90
CA GLY A 108 23.30 -7.04 9.21
C GLY A 108 22.04 -6.42 8.64
N VAL A 109 21.13 -7.20 8.06
CA VAL A 109 19.97 -6.70 7.30
C VAL A 109 18.96 -6.02 8.23
N GLU A 110 18.61 -4.78 7.89
CA GLU A 110 17.62 -3.97 8.62
C GLU A 110 16.33 -3.80 7.81
N SER A 111 16.37 -4.08 6.51
CA SER A 111 15.26 -3.84 5.59
C SER A 111 15.18 -4.90 4.50
N LEU A 112 13.98 -5.45 4.32
CA LEU A 112 13.69 -6.47 3.31
C LEU A 112 12.49 -6.06 2.47
N HIS A 113 12.67 -6.05 1.15
CA HIS A 113 11.61 -5.80 0.18
C HIS A 113 11.38 -7.05 -0.68
N ILE A 114 10.15 -7.58 -0.64
CA ILE A 114 9.76 -8.85 -1.25
C ILE A 114 8.65 -8.58 -2.28
N PRO A 115 8.98 -8.11 -3.49
CA PRO A 115 8.03 -8.11 -4.59
C PRO A 115 7.93 -9.52 -5.15
N PHE A 116 6.72 -10.08 -5.27
CA PHE A 116 6.49 -11.39 -5.88
C PHE A 116 5.17 -11.43 -6.64
N GLY A 117 5.06 -12.38 -7.56
CA GLY A 117 3.85 -12.62 -8.35
C GLY A 117 3.22 -13.94 -7.96
N ALA A 118 1.96 -13.93 -7.55
CA ALA A 118 1.25 -15.14 -7.15
C ALA A 118 -0.22 -15.09 -7.56
N THR A 119 -0.86 -16.26 -7.61
CA THR A 119 -2.32 -16.35 -7.67
C THR A 119 -2.90 -16.14 -6.27
N HIS A 120 -4.16 -15.75 -6.20
CA HIS A 120 -4.86 -15.50 -4.92
C HIS A 120 -4.78 -16.68 -3.94
N HIS A 121 -4.73 -17.92 -4.42
CA HIS A 121 -4.62 -19.13 -3.59
C HIS A 121 -3.25 -19.34 -2.95
N ILE A 122 -2.17 -18.81 -3.56
CA ILE A 122 -0.79 -19.12 -3.15
C ILE A 122 -0.09 -17.92 -2.51
N ARG A 123 -0.62 -16.72 -2.74
CA ARG A 123 -0.05 -15.48 -2.24
C ARG A 123 0.22 -15.51 -0.73
N GLU A 124 -0.78 -15.85 0.06
CA GLU A 124 -0.66 -15.96 1.52
C GLU A 124 0.34 -17.03 1.95
N PRO A 125 0.21 -18.30 1.52
CA PRO A 125 1.13 -19.32 1.98
C PRO A 125 2.56 -19.12 1.49
N LEU A 126 2.78 -18.52 0.31
CA LEU A 126 4.12 -18.17 -0.15
C LEU A 126 4.74 -17.08 0.73
N PHE A 127 3.99 -16.05 1.08
CA PHE A 127 4.51 -15.02 1.97
C PHE A 127 4.85 -15.58 3.35
N ILE A 128 3.96 -16.41 3.91
CA ILE A 128 4.16 -17.15 5.16
C ILE A 128 5.41 -18.03 5.08
N ALA A 129 5.59 -18.81 4.01
CA ALA A 129 6.79 -19.62 3.78
C ALA A 129 8.08 -18.79 3.74
N ILE A 130 8.05 -17.63 3.09
CA ILE A 130 9.20 -16.72 3.09
C ILE A 130 9.50 -16.24 4.50
N LEU A 131 8.49 -15.79 5.26
CA LEU A 131 8.68 -15.31 6.63
C LEU A 131 9.19 -16.40 7.56
N ASP A 132 8.59 -17.59 7.49
CA ASP A 132 8.98 -18.75 8.29
C ASP A 132 10.46 -19.09 8.05
N ARG A 133 10.87 -19.16 6.77
CA ARG A 133 12.26 -19.47 6.42
C ARG A 133 13.25 -18.41 6.89
N ILE A 134 12.91 -17.13 6.73
CA ILE A 134 13.83 -16.05 7.15
C ILE A 134 13.89 -15.87 8.67
N SER A 135 12.87 -16.33 9.40
CA SER A 135 12.85 -16.30 10.87
C SER A 135 13.97 -17.13 11.51
N LEU A 136 14.52 -18.09 10.77
CA LEU A 136 15.63 -18.94 11.20
C LEU A 136 16.98 -18.21 11.25
N TYR A 137 17.08 -16.99 10.72
CA TYR A 137 18.36 -16.29 10.58
C TYR A 137 18.53 -15.12 11.57
N PRO A 138 19.76 -14.84 12.04
CA PRO A 138 20.00 -13.78 13.03
C PRO A 138 19.55 -12.38 12.61
N MET A 139 19.49 -12.11 11.31
CA MET A 139 19.06 -10.79 10.80
C MET A 139 17.59 -10.49 11.07
N TYR A 140 16.77 -11.52 11.28
CA TYR A 140 15.34 -11.39 11.53
C TYR A 140 15.04 -10.57 12.78
N ASP A 141 15.80 -10.78 13.85
CA ASP A 141 15.68 -10.05 15.11
C ASP A 141 15.98 -8.56 14.98
N THR A 142 16.76 -8.18 13.96
CA THR A 142 17.17 -6.80 13.69
C THR A 142 16.40 -6.14 12.56
N LEU A 143 15.47 -6.86 11.93
CA LEU A 143 14.72 -6.38 10.78
C LEU A 143 13.74 -5.29 11.21
N LYS A 144 13.98 -4.06 10.73
CA LYS A 144 13.18 -2.87 11.05
C LYS A 144 12.14 -2.52 10.00
N VAL A 145 12.41 -2.87 8.74
CA VAL A 145 11.53 -2.52 7.62
C VAL A 145 11.21 -3.76 6.79
N LEU A 146 9.91 -4.06 6.65
CA LEU A 146 9.44 -5.17 5.81
C LEU A 146 8.42 -4.64 4.80
N SER A 147 8.76 -4.71 3.52
CA SER A 147 7.86 -4.32 2.43
C SER A 147 7.52 -5.53 1.59
N VAL A 148 6.23 -5.74 1.35
CA VAL A 148 5.69 -6.87 0.61
C VAL A 148 4.83 -6.32 -0.52
N GLU A 149 5.13 -6.75 -1.73
CA GLU A 149 4.39 -6.35 -2.93
C GLU A 149 3.95 -7.60 -3.66
N CYS A 150 2.65 -7.88 -3.69
CA CYS A 150 2.13 -9.01 -4.45
C CYS A 150 1.45 -8.51 -5.71
N GLU A 151 2.00 -8.84 -6.86
CA GLU A 151 1.31 -8.65 -8.13
C GLU A 151 0.45 -9.87 -8.42
N GLU A 152 -0.83 -9.66 -8.77
CA GLU A 152 -1.65 -10.75 -9.28
C GLU A 152 -1.00 -11.26 -10.57
N ASN A 153 -0.61 -12.53 -10.56
CA ASN A 153 0.11 -13.08 -11.69
C ASN A 153 -0.82 -13.16 -12.91
N GLN A 154 -0.56 -12.33 -13.93
CA GLN A 154 -1.37 -12.29 -15.16
C GLN A 154 -1.24 -13.57 -15.99
N TYR A 155 -0.23 -14.40 -15.72
CA TYR A 155 -0.13 -15.72 -16.33
C TYR A 155 -1.36 -16.51 -15.91
N LYS A 156 -2.19 -16.86 -16.91
CA LYS A 156 -3.31 -17.77 -16.71
C LYS A 156 -2.76 -18.98 -15.99
N TYR A 157 -3.31 -19.25 -14.81
CA TYR A 157 -3.12 -20.48 -14.07
C TYR A 157 -3.67 -21.64 -14.93
N ASP A 158 -2.90 -22.02 -15.93
CA ASP A 158 -3.26 -23.05 -16.88
C ASP A 158 -3.14 -24.42 -16.19
N SER A 159 -3.84 -25.40 -16.73
CA SER A 159 -3.87 -26.75 -16.15
C SER A 159 -2.48 -27.38 -16.09
N ASP A 160 -1.56 -27.00 -16.97
CA ASP A 160 -0.21 -27.56 -17.01
C ASP A 160 0.68 -27.00 -15.90
N GLU A 161 0.64 -25.69 -15.66
CA GLU A 161 1.34 -25.04 -14.54
C GLU A 161 0.82 -25.54 -13.21
N ARG A 162 -0.52 -25.65 -13.07
CA ARG A 162 -1.15 -26.27 -11.90
C ARG A 162 -0.61 -27.69 -11.66
N ARG A 163 -0.64 -28.55 -12.68
CA ARG A 163 -0.15 -29.94 -12.57
C ARG A 163 1.32 -30.01 -12.20
N ARG A 164 2.16 -29.12 -12.74
CA ARG A 164 3.59 -29.04 -12.41
C ARG A 164 3.81 -28.61 -10.97
N LEU A 165 3.03 -27.63 -10.49
CA LEU A 165 3.08 -27.19 -9.11
C LEU A 165 2.63 -28.31 -8.16
N GLU A 166 1.51 -28.97 -8.45
CA GLU A 166 1.02 -30.10 -7.66
C GLU A 166 2.06 -31.23 -7.59
N ALA A 167 2.69 -31.58 -8.72
CA ALA A 167 3.77 -32.55 -8.74
C ALA A 167 4.99 -32.12 -7.91
N TYR A 168 5.37 -30.84 -7.98
CA TYR A 168 6.48 -30.29 -7.19
C TYR A 168 6.18 -30.30 -5.69
N LEU A 169 4.98 -29.91 -5.28
CA LEU A 169 4.54 -29.97 -3.87
C LEU A 169 4.47 -31.41 -3.35
N GLU A 170 4.00 -32.35 -4.17
CA GLU A 170 3.93 -33.78 -3.85
C GLU A 170 5.33 -34.41 -3.72
N GLU A 171 6.27 -34.06 -4.61
CA GLU A 171 7.66 -34.49 -4.54
C GLU A 171 8.33 -34.09 -3.22
N HIS A 172 7.96 -32.92 -2.69
CA HIS A 172 8.53 -32.39 -1.46
C HIS A 172 7.67 -32.69 -0.24
N LYS A 173 6.57 -33.47 -0.33
CA LYS A 173 5.55 -33.57 0.73
C LYS A 173 6.10 -33.93 2.11
N ASP A 174 7.11 -34.80 2.16
CA ASP A 174 7.70 -35.32 3.40
C ASP A 174 8.73 -34.36 4.04
N ASP A 175 9.00 -33.22 3.41
CA ASP A 175 9.89 -32.17 3.93
C ASP A 175 9.15 -31.27 4.93
N GLU A 176 9.09 -31.70 6.20
CA GLU A 176 8.41 -30.97 7.27
C GLU A 176 9.16 -29.69 7.72
N ASP A 177 10.48 -29.65 7.53
CA ASP A 177 11.33 -28.50 7.86
C ASP A 177 11.60 -27.60 6.63
N GLY A 178 11.06 -27.97 5.48
CA GLY A 178 11.30 -27.31 4.21
C GLY A 178 10.51 -26.03 4.01
N PHE A 179 11.03 -25.16 3.13
CA PHE A 179 10.38 -23.92 2.69
C PHE A 179 8.92 -24.12 2.24
N LEU A 180 8.60 -25.28 1.66
CA LEU A 180 7.27 -25.58 1.14
C LEU A 180 6.27 -26.04 2.21
N PHE A 181 6.68 -26.26 3.46
CA PHE A 181 5.80 -26.80 4.49
C PHE A 181 4.55 -25.94 4.76
N PRO A 182 4.63 -24.59 4.87
CA PRO A 182 3.44 -23.76 5.04
C PRO A 182 2.48 -23.81 3.84
N LEU A 183 3.02 -23.97 2.62
CA LEU A 183 2.25 -24.14 1.39
C LEU A 183 1.44 -25.44 1.38
N LYS A 184 1.98 -26.51 1.98
CA LYS A 184 1.29 -27.81 2.08
C LYS A 184 0.10 -27.75 3.04
N LYS A 185 0.31 -27.17 4.24
CA LYS A 185 -0.72 -27.10 5.28
C LYS A 185 -1.95 -26.31 4.86
N GLN A 186 -1.76 -25.19 4.15
CA GLN A 186 -2.89 -24.37 3.68
C GLN A 186 -3.60 -24.97 2.46
N TRP A 187 -2.96 -25.85 1.69
CA TRP A 187 -3.62 -26.54 0.58
C TRP A 187 -4.69 -27.53 1.05
N ASP A 188 -4.63 -27.95 2.31
CA ASP A 188 -5.78 -28.51 3.01
C ASP A 188 -6.67 -27.35 3.50
N TRP A 189 -7.68 -26.99 2.70
CA TRP A 189 -8.57 -25.83 2.90
C TRP A 189 -9.30 -25.81 4.25
N SER A 190 -9.17 -26.89 5.03
CA SER A 190 -9.70 -27.04 6.38
C SER A 190 -8.82 -26.43 7.48
N HIS A 191 -7.54 -26.14 7.24
CA HIS A 191 -6.58 -25.72 8.27
C HIS A 191 -6.19 -24.24 8.14
N ARG A 192 -7.05 -23.36 8.64
CA ARG A 192 -6.91 -21.90 8.58
C ARG A 192 -5.99 -21.27 9.64
N ASP A 193 -5.25 -22.07 10.41
CA ASP A 193 -4.57 -21.60 11.63
C ASP A 193 -3.05 -21.36 11.48
N VAL A 194 -2.50 -21.48 10.26
CA VAL A 194 -1.05 -21.40 10.03
C VAL A 194 -0.47 -20.03 10.43
N SER A 195 -1.27 -18.97 10.41
CA SER A 195 -0.85 -17.62 10.81
C SER A 195 -0.47 -17.48 12.29
N THR A 196 -0.87 -18.43 13.16
CA THR A 196 -0.55 -18.39 14.60
C THR A 196 0.83 -18.95 14.94
N THR A 197 1.53 -19.54 13.97
CA THR A 197 2.79 -20.27 14.23
C THR A 197 4.07 -19.52 13.90
N ILE A 198 4.00 -18.42 13.15
CA ILE A 198 5.19 -17.65 12.75
C ILE A 198 5.41 -16.51 13.72
N GLU A 199 6.58 -16.49 14.36
CA GLU A 199 7.05 -15.34 15.12
C GLU A 199 7.41 -14.21 14.15
N PHE A 200 6.91 -13.00 14.40
CA PHE A 200 7.16 -11.83 13.57
C PHE A 200 8.46 -11.13 13.96
N PRO A 201 9.08 -10.34 13.06
CA PRO A 201 10.33 -9.67 13.39
C PRO A 201 10.11 -8.75 14.60
N PRO A 202 10.82 -8.98 15.73
CA PRO A 202 10.53 -8.31 17.00
C PRO A 202 10.96 -6.85 17.01
N ALA A 203 11.77 -6.41 16.05
CA ALA A 203 12.25 -5.02 15.92
C ALA A 203 11.56 -4.26 14.78
N LEU A 204 10.46 -4.78 14.21
CA LEU A 204 9.82 -4.19 13.05
C LEU A 204 9.20 -2.83 13.38
N GLU A 205 9.68 -1.77 12.73
CA GLU A 205 9.25 -0.37 12.90
C GLU A 205 8.39 0.12 11.71
N GLU A 206 8.66 -0.36 10.49
CA GLU A 206 7.90 -0.02 9.27
C GLU A 206 7.46 -1.28 8.51
N ALA A 207 6.18 -1.31 8.15
CA ALA A 207 5.60 -2.35 7.31
C ALA A 207 4.91 -1.73 6.08
N SER A 208 5.05 -2.36 4.92
CA SER A 208 4.37 -1.95 3.69
C SER A 208 3.75 -3.15 2.99
N ILE A 209 2.49 -3.01 2.59
CA ILE A 209 1.73 -3.98 1.80
C ILE A 209 1.30 -3.28 0.52
N ARG A 210 1.53 -3.88 -0.64
CA ARG A 210 1.16 -3.28 -1.93
C ARG A 210 0.36 -4.24 -2.80
N LYS A 211 -0.59 -3.65 -3.54
CA LYS A 211 -1.43 -4.30 -4.56
C LYS A 211 -2.34 -5.40 -4.02
N GLU A 212 -2.94 -5.17 -2.86
CA GLU A 212 -3.92 -6.09 -2.29
C GLU A 212 -5.33 -5.86 -2.86
N SER A 213 -6.00 -6.84 -3.46
CA SER A 213 -7.36 -6.60 -3.99
C SER A 213 -8.37 -6.21 -2.90
N TYR A 214 -8.27 -6.79 -1.70
CA TYR A 214 -9.19 -6.51 -0.60
C TYR A 214 -8.44 -6.43 0.73
N PHE A 215 -8.34 -5.23 1.30
CA PHE A 215 -7.82 -5.05 2.66
C PHE A 215 -8.98 -4.93 3.65
N TYR A 216 -9.09 -5.91 4.55
CA TYR A 216 -10.09 -5.91 5.61
C TYR A 216 -9.50 -5.27 6.88
N LEU A 217 -10.16 -4.24 7.39
CA LEU A 217 -9.83 -3.65 8.70
C LEU A 217 -10.36 -4.50 9.88
N GLU A 218 -11.09 -5.57 9.59
CA GLU A 218 -11.66 -6.50 10.55
C GLU A 218 -11.07 -7.90 10.40
N ASP A 219 -10.90 -8.60 11.52
CA ASP A 219 -10.68 -10.04 11.51
C ASP A 219 -12.02 -10.72 11.20
N ASN A 220 -12.25 -10.99 9.93
CA ASN A 220 -13.44 -11.69 9.49
C ASN A 220 -13.18 -13.20 9.59
N SER A 221 -13.07 -13.67 10.84
CA SER A 221 -12.59 -14.99 11.29
C SER A 221 -13.34 -16.22 10.76
N SER A 222 -14.18 -16.07 9.73
CA SER A 222 -14.98 -17.16 9.15
C SER A 222 -14.84 -17.35 7.63
N VAL A 223 -14.22 -16.45 6.85
CA VAL A 223 -14.17 -16.65 5.39
C VAL A 223 -12.82 -16.30 4.74
N TYR A 224 -12.17 -15.21 5.16
CA TYR A 224 -10.88 -14.79 4.60
C TYR A 224 -10.02 -14.21 5.73
N THR A 225 -8.96 -14.92 6.13
CA THR A 225 -7.87 -14.31 6.88
C THR A 225 -7.25 -13.27 5.95
N ASN A 226 -7.21 -12.00 6.35
CA ASN A 226 -6.43 -11.02 5.62
C ASN A 226 -4.96 -11.37 5.91
N PRO A 227 -4.20 -11.93 4.95
CA PRO A 227 -2.86 -12.45 5.20
C PRO A 227 -1.90 -11.37 5.69
N PHE A 228 -2.26 -10.11 5.49
CA PHE A 228 -1.46 -8.97 5.88
C PHE A 228 -1.87 -8.37 7.24
N MET A 229 -2.93 -8.87 7.87
CA MET A 229 -3.20 -8.59 9.29
C MET A 229 -2.20 -9.30 10.22
N ILE A 230 -1.32 -10.11 9.65
CA ILE A 230 -0.25 -10.80 10.34
C ILE A 230 0.75 -9.82 11.01
N PHE A 231 0.85 -8.57 10.55
CA PHE A 231 1.62 -7.53 11.24
C PHE A 231 1.10 -7.21 12.65
N GLN A 232 -0.09 -7.70 13.03
CA GLN A 232 -0.58 -7.62 14.40
C GLN A 232 0.45 -8.15 15.43
N PHE A 233 1.27 -9.12 15.03
CA PHE A 233 2.30 -9.69 15.91
C PHE A 233 3.46 -8.71 16.15
N SER A 234 3.65 -7.72 15.28
CA SER A 234 4.59 -6.60 15.47
C SER A 234 3.89 -5.32 15.94
N ALA A 235 2.62 -5.36 16.37
CA ALA A 235 1.85 -4.16 16.68
C ALA A 235 2.46 -3.27 17.77
N THR A 236 3.26 -3.84 18.67
CA THR A 236 3.94 -3.12 19.76
C THR A 236 5.23 -2.44 19.32
N THR A 237 5.79 -2.75 18.15
CA THR A 237 7.00 -2.11 17.64
C THR A 237 6.75 -1.27 16.40
N LEU A 238 5.69 -1.59 15.66
CA LEU A 238 5.32 -0.93 14.43
C LEU A 238 4.95 0.54 14.67
N ARG A 239 5.63 1.44 13.96
CA ARG A 239 5.42 2.90 13.99
C ARG A 239 4.82 3.42 12.70
N LYS A 240 5.14 2.78 11.58
CA LYS A 240 4.70 3.17 10.24
C LYS A 240 4.07 1.99 9.52
N LEU A 241 2.86 2.19 9.00
CA LEU A 241 2.16 1.19 8.19
C LEU A 241 1.73 1.79 6.86
N LYS A 242 2.15 1.17 5.76
CA LYS A 242 1.73 1.51 4.39
C LYS A 242 0.88 0.39 3.83
N ILE A 243 -0.30 0.70 3.35
CA ILE A 243 -1.24 -0.23 2.75
C ILE A 243 -1.58 0.31 1.36
N SER A 244 -1.41 -0.50 0.32
CA SER A 244 -1.93 -0.24 -1.01
C SER A 244 -2.85 -1.39 -1.37
N THR A 245 -4.11 -1.05 -1.62
CA THR A 245 -5.18 -2.01 -1.88
C THR A 245 -6.10 -1.50 -2.98
N GLU A 246 -6.79 -2.38 -3.70
CA GLU A 246 -7.87 -1.93 -4.57
C GLU A 246 -9.02 -1.40 -3.71
N ARG A 247 -9.47 -2.19 -2.70
CA ARG A 247 -10.64 -1.86 -1.88
C ARG A 247 -10.35 -2.00 -0.39
N LEU A 248 -10.71 -0.97 0.37
CA LEU A 248 -10.67 -0.98 1.83
C LEU A 248 -12.04 -1.41 2.39
N HIS A 249 -12.15 -2.64 2.87
CA HIS A 249 -13.39 -3.19 3.41
C HIS A 249 -13.47 -3.07 4.94
N CYS A 250 -14.64 -2.62 5.39
CA CYS A 250 -15.09 -2.71 6.77
C CYS A 250 -16.27 -3.66 6.81
N GLY A 251 -16.20 -4.65 7.68
CA GLY A 251 -17.21 -5.70 7.81
C GLY A 251 -18.51 -5.12 8.33
N VAL A 252 -19.46 -4.95 7.43
CA VAL A 252 -20.85 -5.17 7.80
C VAL A 252 -21.27 -6.34 6.95
N LYS A 253 -21.35 -7.54 7.54
CA LYS A 253 -22.38 -8.46 7.04
C LYS A 253 -23.69 -7.73 7.32
N PHE A 254 -24.18 -7.00 6.32
CA PHE A 254 -25.60 -6.66 6.28
C PHE A 254 -26.26 -8.01 6.14
N ASP A 255 -26.64 -8.57 7.28
CA ASP A 255 -27.60 -9.65 7.25
C ASP A 255 -28.93 -8.99 6.89
N GLU A 256 -29.14 -8.77 5.59
CA GLU A 256 -30.39 -8.22 5.04
C GLU A 256 -31.60 -9.06 5.48
N SER A 257 -31.36 -10.28 5.97
CA SER A 257 -32.40 -11.17 6.50
C SER A 257 -32.86 -10.82 7.93
N PHE A 258 -32.16 -9.94 8.65
CA PHE A 258 -32.62 -9.42 9.94
C PHE A 258 -33.01 -7.95 9.82
N GLY A 259 -34.26 -7.70 9.44
CA GLY A 259 -34.94 -6.38 9.52
C GLY A 259 -35.09 -5.81 10.94
N SER A 260 -34.24 -6.24 11.88
CA SER A 260 -34.08 -5.68 13.21
C SER A 260 -32.66 -5.15 13.30
N GLY A 261 -32.50 -3.83 13.42
CA GLY A 261 -31.22 -3.09 13.50
C GLY A 261 -30.31 -3.43 14.68
N ARG A 262 -30.13 -4.70 15.00
CA ARG A 262 -29.05 -5.19 15.87
C ARG A 262 -27.82 -5.32 15.00
N GLN A 263 -27.06 -4.23 14.96
CA GLN A 263 -25.63 -4.29 14.74
C GLN A 263 -25.11 -5.37 15.70
N ARG A 264 -24.73 -6.54 15.19
CA ARG A 264 -23.92 -7.46 15.99
C ARG A 264 -22.66 -6.67 16.27
N GLU A 265 -22.54 -6.12 17.46
CA GLU A 265 -21.26 -5.70 18.01
C GLU A 265 -20.37 -6.93 17.87
N TYR A 266 -19.47 -6.89 16.89
CA TYR A 266 -18.46 -7.92 16.74
C TYR A 266 -17.52 -7.70 17.93
N ASP A 267 -17.81 -8.36 19.05
CA ASP A 267 -17.00 -8.36 20.28
C ASP A 267 -15.55 -8.81 20.04
N ASN A 268 -15.23 -9.32 18.84
CA ASN A 268 -13.87 -9.68 18.44
C ASN A 268 -13.02 -8.50 17.92
N LEU A 269 -13.55 -7.27 17.86
CA LEU A 269 -12.75 -6.09 17.53
C LEU A 269 -11.60 -5.84 18.51
N GLU A 270 -11.70 -6.35 19.75
CA GLU A 270 -10.65 -6.24 20.77
C GLU A 270 -9.30 -6.87 20.38
N LYS A 271 -9.25 -7.75 19.37
CA LYS A 271 -8.05 -8.57 19.14
C LYS A 271 -6.92 -7.91 18.35
N ILE A 272 -7.17 -6.86 17.57
CA ILE A 272 -6.13 -6.30 16.69
C ILE A 272 -6.07 -4.78 16.83
N CYS A 273 -5.03 -4.27 17.48
CA CYS A 273 -4.79 -2.84 17.61
C CYS A 273 -3.31 -2.58 17.38
N TYR A 274 -2.99 -1.48 16.72
CA TYR A 274 -1.65 -1.01 16.43
C TYR A 274 -1.41 0.28 17.21
N PRO A 275 -1.24 0.19 18.54
CA PRO A 275 -1.21 1.36 19.40
C PRO A 275 0.03 2.24 19.16
N ASN A 276 1.08 1.72 18.55
CA ASN A 276 2.32 2.48 18.36
C ASN A 276 2.47 3.05 16.94
N VAL A 277 1.51 2.79 16.05
CA VAL A 277 1.51 3.34 14.70
C VAL A 277 1.13 4.82 14.75
N THR A 278 2.10 5.67 14.42
CA THR A 278 1.94 7.13 14.32
C THR A 278 1.79 7.59 12.87
N GLU A 279 2.34 6.85 11.91
CA GLU A 279 2.17 7.11 10.47
C GLU A 279 1.38 5.98 9.78
N LEU A 280 0.21 6.32 9.23
CA LEU A 280 -0.64 5.39 8.49
C LEU A 280 -0.91 5.88 7.08
N TRP A 281 -0.46 5.12 6.08
CA TRP A 281 -0.66 5.44 4.68
C TRP A 281 -1.52 4.38 4.01
N ILE A 282 -2.60 4.79 3.36
CA ILE A 282 -3.54 3.91 2.68
C ILE A 282 -3.75 4.43 1.27
N THR A 283 -3.30 3.69 0.27
CA THR A 283 -3.59 3.94 -1.15
C THR A 283 -4.67 2.96 -1.60
N ILE A 284 -5.75 3.49 -2.16
CA ILE A 284 -6.95 2.74 -2.53
C ILE A 284 -7.26 3.02 -3.99
N ASP A 285 -7.37 1.99 -4.83
CA ASP A 285 -7.68 2.20 -6.26
C ASP A 285 -9.14 2.59 -6.51
N TYR A 286 -9.99 2.31 -5.53
CA TYR A 286 -11.39 2.71 -5.46
C TYR A 286 -11.59 3.81 -4.40
N THR A 287 -12.76 3.88 -3.78
CA THR A 287 -13.15 4.93 -2.85
C THR A 287 -13.07 4.52 -1.39
N VAL A 288 -13.11 5.56 -0.54
CA VAL A 288 -13.13 5.44 0.90
C VAL A 288 -14.52 5.77 1.41
N SER A 289 -15.11 4.86 2.17
CA SER A 289 -16.37 5.14 2.85
C SER A 289 -16.13 5.85 4.18
N ASN A 290 -17.09 6.67 4.61
CA ASN A 290 -17.08 7.27 5.95
C ASN A 290 -17.03 6.22 7.08
N ARG A 291 -17.44 4.97 6.82
CA ARG A 291 -17.36 3.88 7.80
C ARG A 291 -15.91 3.48 8.07
N ASN A 292 -15.00 3.59 7.09
CA ASN A 292 -13.61 3.21 7.25
C ASN A 292 -12.95 3.97 8.42
N PHE A 293 -13.22 5.27 8.56
CA PHE A 293 -12.68 6.10 9.64
C PHE A 293 -13.09 5.66 11.04
N TRP A 294 -14.24 5.01 11.21
CA TRP A 294 -14.62 4.43 12.50
C TRP A 294 -13.61 3.35 12.93
N TYR A 295 -13.27 2.46 12.00
CA TYR A 295 -12.33 1.36 12.27
C TYR A 295 -10.89 1.84 12.34
N LEU A 296 -10.51 2.85 11.55
CA LEU A 296 -9.18 3.44 11.64
C LEU A 296 -8.88 3.93 13.05
N HIS A 297 -9.82 4.65 13.69
CA HIS A 297 -9.66 5.07 15.08
C HIS A 297 -9.51 3.89 16.06
N GLN A 298 -10.27 2.81 15.88
CA GLN A 298 -10.18 1.66 16.78
C GLN A 298 -8.87 0.87 16.60
N ARG A 299 -8.37 0.78 15.37
CA ARG A 299 -7.17 0.01 15.03
C ARG A 299 -5.88 0.80 15.21
N PHE A 300 -5.91 2.10 15.01
CA PHE A 300 -4.75 2.98 15.01
C PHE A 300 -5.05 4.24 15.85
N PRO A 301 -5.22 4.07 17.18
CA PRO A 301 -5.71 5.15 18.04
C PRO A 301 -4.75 6.33 18.19
N HIS A 302 -3.45 6.14 17.93
CA HIS A 302 -2.40 7.15 18.12
C HIS A 302 -1.79 7.66 16.80
N VAL A 303 -2.53 7.57 15.70
CA VAL A 303 -2.06 8.10 14.41
C VAL A 303 -1.93 9.61 14.50
N GLU A 304 -0.72 10.09 14.21
CA GLU A 304 -0.39 11.51 14.07
C GLU A 304 -0.47 11.94 12.59
N ASP A 305 -0.11 11.04 11.68
CA ASP A 305 -0.02 11.29 10.25
C ASP A 305 -0.84 10.28 9.47
N LEU A 306 -2.00 10.71 8.98
CA LEU A 306 -2.90 9.88 8.18
C LEU A 306 -2.89 10.31 6.72
N ARG A 307 -2.45 9.42 5.83
CA ARG A 307 -2.52 9.62 4.38
C ARG A 307 -3.47 8.60 3.78
N ILE A 308 -4.53 9.06 3.16
CA ILE A 308 -5.47 8.25 2.39
C ILE A 308 -5.50 8.81 0.97
N ASP A 309 -4.89 8.08 0.06
CA ASP A 309 -4.94 8.35 -1.38
C ASP A 309 -6.00 7.44 -2.01
N GLY A 310 -6.98 8.01 -2.70
CA GLY A 310 -8.02 7.23 -3.38
C GLY A 310 -8.82 8.07 -4.37
N LEU A 311 -9.86 7.47 -4.96
CA LEU A 311 -10.77 8.19 -5.85
C LEU A 311 -11.85 8.93 -5.07
N ALA A 312 -12.35 10.01 -5.66
CA ALA A 312 -13.64 10.58 -5.32
C ALA A 312 -14.77 9.64 -5.83
N GLY A 313 -15.98 9.69 -5.23
CA GLY A 313 -17.19 9.27 -5.96
C GLY A 313 -17.86 7.94 -5.60
N TYR A 314 -17.22 6.78 -5.77
CA TYR A 314 -17.90 5.47 -5.66
C TYR A 314 -18.55 5.19 -4.28
N GLY A 315 -19.89 5.26 -4.20
CA GLY A 315 -20.66 4.87 -3.00
C GLY A 315 -20.49 5.77 -1.77
N SER A 316 -19.88 6.94 -1.95
CA SER A 316 -19.60 7.91 -0.89
C SER A 316 -19.93 9.33 -1.32
N SER A 317 -20.92 9.52 -2.20
CA SER A 317 -21.53 10.85 -2.35
C SER A 317 -21.91 11.32 -0.95
N ILE A 318 -21.49 12.53 -0.61
CA ILE A 318 -21.83 13.16 0.66
C ILE A 318 -22.90 14.18 0.32
N PRO A 319 -24.20 13.84 0.51
CA PRO A 319 -25.28 14.77 0.21
C PRO A 319 -25.05 16.11 0.90
N GLN A 320 -25.66 17.15 0.35
CA GLN A 320 -25.72 18.44 1.02
C GLN A 320 -26.23 18.30 2.45
N GLY A 321 -25.65 19.08 3.35
CA GLY A 321 -25.94 19.02 4.80
C GLY A 321 -25.33 17.83 5.56
N LYS A 322 -24.66 16.86 4.92
CA LYS A 322 -23.92 15.81 5.63
C LYS A 322 -22.48 16.25 5.94
N ALA A 323 -22.03 15.90 7.15
CA ALA A 323 -20.68 16.20 7.61
C ALA A 323 -19.64 15.31 6.91
N ILE A 324 -18.61 15.95 6.34
CA ILE A 324 -17.53 15.30 5.61
C ILE A 324 -16.56 14.67 6.60
N TYR A 325 -16.25 13.38 6.40
CA TYR A 325 -15.37 12.57 7.26
C TYR A 325 -15.57 12.79 8.77
N LYS A 326 -16.82 12.98 9.24
CA LYS A 326 -17.15 13.32 10.64
C LYS A 326 -16.43 12.46 11.71
N ARG A 327 -16.14 11.20 11.38
CA ARG A 327 -15.48 10.26 12.31
C ARG A 327 -13.97 10.48 12.45
N LEU A 328 -13.35 11.29 11.60
CA LEU A 328 -11.95 11.67 11.68
C LEU A 328 -11.63 12.36 13.02
N ALA A 329 -12.56 13.15 13.55
CA ALA A 329 -12.44 13.85 14.82
C ALA A 329 -12.18 12.94 16.05
N ARG A 330 -12.23 11.62 15.87
CA ARG A 330 -11.90 10.66 16.93
C ARG A 330 -10.41 10.35 17.02
N LEU A 331 -9.64 10.62 15.98
CA LEU A 331 -8.19 10.44 15.96
C LEU A 331 -7.52 11.61 16.70
N GLN A 332 -7.60 11.62 18.03
CA GLN A 332 -7.25 12.77 18.87
C GLN A 332 -5.80 13.26 18.72
N TYR A 333 -4.90 12.39 18.27
CA TYR A 333 -3.48 12.70 18.09
C TYR A 333 -3.13 13.16 16.67
N LEU A 334 -4.12 13.27 15.79
CA LEU A 334 -3.92 13.56 14.37
C LEU A 334 -3.40 14.99 14.17
N LYS A 335 -2.16 15.09 13.68
CA LYS A 335 -1.48 16.34 13.33
C LYS A 335 -1.59 16.64 11.84
N ARG A 336 -1.41 15.63 11.00
CA ARG A 336 -1.43 15.82 9.54
C ARG A 336 -2.35 14.81 8.89
N VAL A 337 -3.21 15.29 8.00
CA VAL A 337 -4.14 14.43 7.28
C VAL A 337 -4.18 14.76 5.80
N ARG A 338 -4.12 13.73 4.97
CA ARG A 338 -4.30 13.82 3.53
C ARG A 338 -5.41 12.87 3.13
N LEU A 339 -6.48 13.38 2.53
CA LEU A 339 -7.69 12.63 2.18
C LEU A 339 -8.03 12.81 0.70
N PRO A 340 -8.79 11.88 0.11
CA PRO A 340 -9.41 12.13 -1.19
C PRO A 340 -10.36 13.33 -1.09
N TRP A 341 -10.44 14.12 -2.16
CA TRP A 341 -11.43 15.18 -2.28
C TRP A 341 -12.81 14.53 -2.54
N PRO A 342 -13.80 14.67 -1.64
CA PRO A 342 -15.08 14.00 -1.80
C PRO A 342 -15.89 14.55 -2.98
N ALA A 343 -16.74 13.70 -3.56
CA ALA A 343 -17.73 14.10 -4.57
C ALA A 343 -19.09 14.38 -3.90
N GLU A 344 -19.77 15.42 -4.36
CA GLU A 344 -21.15 15.76 -4.00
C GLU A 344 -22.13 14.79 -4.68
N GLU A 345 -21.94 14.58 -5.99
CA GLU A 345 -22.70 13.65 -6.81
C GLU A 345 -21.78 12.67 -7.51
N TYR A 346 -22.15 11.39 -7.47
CA TYR A 346 -21.44 10.35 -8.17
C TYR A 346 -22.19 10.01 -9.46
N HIS A 347 -21.58 10.28 -10.61
CA HIS A 347 -22.21 10.02 -11.91
C HIS A 347 -21.87 8.64 -12.50
N GLY A 348 -21.43 7.68 -11.67
CA GLY A 348 -21.10 6.34 -12.14
C GLY A 348 -19.72 6.26 -12.81
N MET A 349 -19.43 5.10 -13.42
CA MET A 349 -18.26 4.94 -14.30
C MET A 349 -18.57 5.35 -15.75
N GLU A 350 -19.62 6.16 -15.96
CA GLU A 350 -19.96 6.60 -17.32
C GLU A 350 -18.80 7.43 -17.88
N GLU A 351 -18.40 7.15 -19.12
CA GLU A 351 -17.15 7.63 -19.73
C GLU A 351 -16.97 9.17 -19.73
N ASN A 352 -18.03 9.93 -19.42
CA ASN A 352 -18.05 11.39 -19.40
C ASN A 352 -18.58 12.02 -18.08
N GLY A 353 -18.89 11.22 -17.06
CA GLY A 353 -19.31 11.74 -15.76
C GLY A 353 -18.13 12.41 -15.06
N VAL A 354 -18.04 13.75 -15.10
CA VAL A 354 -17.14 14.47 -14.20
C VAL A 354 -17.82 14.50 -12.85
N ASP A 355 -17.32 13.73 -11.89
CA ASP A 355 -17.82 13.78 -10.51
C ASP A 355 -17.79 15.24 -10.04
N LYS A 356 -18.94 15.77 -9.65
CA LYS A 356 -19.02 17.11 -9.06
C LYS A 356 -18.37 17.05 -7.70
N LEU A 357 -17.18 17.63 -7.57
CA LEU A 357 -16.46 17.67 -6.30
C LEU A 357 -17.21 18.56 -5.30
N VAL A 358 -17.08 18.22 -4.02
CA VAL A 358 -17.58 19.09 -2.95
C VAL A 358 -16.84 20.42 -3.00
N PRO A 359 -17.53 21.58 -2.96
CA PRO A 359 -16.88 22.89 -3.03
C PRO A 359 -15.95 23.15 -1.85
N GLU A 360 -14.95 24.01 -2.04
CA GLU A 360 -13.87 24.26 -1.09
C GLU A 360 -14.38 24.78 0.26
N TRP A 361 -15.39 25.66 0.25
CA TRP A 361 -15.98 26.22 1.48
C TRP A 361 -16.58 25.13 2.39
N ARG A 362 -17.17 24.06 1.81
CA ARG A 362 -17.66 22.91 2.58
C ARG A 362 -16.51 22.09 3.18
N LEU A 363 -15.38 21.97 2.47
CA LEU A 363 -14.19 21.32 3.00
C LEU A 363 -13.59 22.12 4.16
N LYS A 364 -13.52 23.45 4.03
CA LYS A 364 -13.11 24.34 5.13
C LYS A 364 -14.02 24.14 6.35
N ASN A 365 -15.34 24.19 6.17
CA ASN A 365 -16.31 23.98 7.25
C ASN A 365 -16.16 22.60 7.90
N ALA A 366 -15.77 21.57 7.15
CA ALA A 366 -15.47 20.26 7.70
C ALA A 366 -14.23 20.29 8.61
N VAL A 367 -13.16 20.98 8.19
CA VAL A 367 -11.94 21.17 9.00
C VAL A 367 -12.26 21.93 10.30
N ASP A 368 -12.99 23.04 10.19
CA ASP A 368 -13.45 23.81 11.37
C ASP A 368 -14.24 22.90 12.34
N THR A 369 -15.17 22.10 11.81
CA THR A 369 -15.96 21.14 12.60
C THR A 369 -15.08 20.09 13.29
N TRP A 370 -14.01 19.62 12.65
CA TRP A 370 -13.12 18.62 13.24
C TRP A 370 -12.30 19.21 14.40
N ILE A 371 -11.81 20.45 14.23
CA ILE A 371 -11.10 21.20 15.28
C ILE A 371 -12.03 21.41 16.48
N ASP A 372 -13.25 21.91 16.25
CA ASP A 372 -14.27 22.12 17.28
C ASP A 372 -14.69 20.81 17.98
N SER A 373 -14.51 19.68 17.30
CA SER A 373 -14.80 18.35 17.83
C SER A 373 -13.63 17.73 18.62
N GLY A 374 -12.52 18.45 18.80
CA GLY A 374 -11.40 18.06 19.65
C GLY A 374 -10.12 17.63 18.93
N LEU A 375 -9.96 17.89 17.62
CA LEU A 375 -8.67 17.75 16.93
C LEU A 375 -7.79 18.98 17.15
N GLU A 376 -7.40 19.21 18.40
CA GLU A 376 -6.60 20.38 18.77
C GLU A 376 -5.14 20.30 18.29
N ASP A 377 -4.62 19.11 17.99
CA ASP A 377 -3.25 18.95 17.51
C ASP A 377 -3.15 19.02 15.98
N LEU A 378 -4.25 19.26 15.27
CA LEU A 378 -4.27 19.30 13.81
C LEU A 378 -3.46 20.51 13.30
N GLU A 379 -2.47 20.26 12.45
CA GLU A 379 -1.55 21.23 11.87
C GLU A 379 -1.78 21.41 10.37
N GLU A 380 -1.99 20.30 9.64
CA GLU A 380 -2.10 20.32 8.17
C GLU A 380 -3.19 19.38 7.65
N VAL A 381 -4.01 19.86 6.72
CA VAL A 381 -5.06 19.09 6.04
C VAL A 381 -4.91 19.25 4.54
N MET A 382 -4.88 18.14 3.81
CA MET A 382 -4.84 18.12 2.35
C MET A 382 -6.01 17.33 1.79
N PHE A 383 -6.78 17.93 0.91
CA PHE A 383 -7.76 17.23 0.07
C PHE A 383 -7.21 17.11 -1.34
N VAL A 384 -7.21 15.88 -1.87
CA VAL A 384 -6.60 15.58 -3.17
C VAL A 384 -7.68 15.10 -4.12
N SER A 385 -7.93 15.84 -5.19
CA SER A 385 -8.76 15.35 -6.29
C SER A 385 -7.91 14.48 -7.20
N ARG A 386 -8.29 13.20 -7.33
CA ARG A 386 -7.72 12.29 -8.32
C ARG A 386 -8.82 11.90 -9.29
N ILE A 387 -8.67 12.37 -10.53
CA ILE A 387 -9.57 11.97 -11.61
C ILE A 387 -8.94 10.78 -12.33
N ARG A 388 -9.56 9.61 -12.17
CA ARG A 388 -9.23 8.41 -12.94
C ARG A 388 -9.84 8.53 -14.32
N TYR A 389 -9.03 8.32 -15.36
CA TYR A 389 -9.54 8.12 -16.70
C TYR A 389 -8.86 6.91 -17.34
N THR A 390 -9.64 6.16 -18.10
CA THR A 390 -9.14 5.02 -18.86
C THR A 390 -8.85 5.52 -20.27
N GLU A 391 -7.57 5.62 -20.63
CA GLU A 391 -7.22 5.92 -22.02
C GLU A 391 -7.64 4.75 -22.91
N LYS A 392 -8.32 5.04 -24.03
CA LYS A 392 -8.83 4.02 -24.94
C LYS A 392 -7.71 3.09 -25.40
N GLY A 393 -7.84 1.79 -25.09
CA GLY A 393 -6.85 0.78 -25.43
C GLY A 393 -5.79 0.49 -24.36
N LYS A 394 -5.81 1.19 -23.21
CA LYS A 394 -5.01 0.85 -22.03
C LYS A 394 -5.91 0.20 -20.97
N ASN A 395 -5.46 -0.94 -20.43
CA ASN A 395 -6.14 -1.61 -19.31
C ASN A 395 -5.74 -1.03 -17.95
N THR A 396 -4.70 -0.19 -17.91
CA THR A 396 -4.24 0.49 -16.70
C THR A 396 -4.88 1.86 -16.59
N PRO A 397 -5.45 2.21 -15.42
CA PRO A 397 -5.94 3.56 -15.20
C PRO A 397 -4.81 4.57 -15.30
N THR A 398 -5.10 5.69 -15.96
CA THR A 398 -4.25 6.88 -15.96
C THR A 398 -4.90 7.94 -15.07
N TYR A 399 -4.06 8.72 -14.40
CA TYR A 399 -4.50 9.79 -13.50
C TYR A 399 -4.14 11.12 -14.15
N LYS A 400 -5.07 12.08 -14.14
CA LYS A 400 -4.75 13.46 -14.50
C LYS A 400 -3.93 14.11 -13.38
N ASP A 401 -3.47 15.32 -13.66
CA ASP A 401 -2.96 16.20 -12.61
C ASP A 401 -3.98 16.27 -11.46
N ALA A 402 -3.45 16.21 -10.24
CA ALA A 402 -4.26 16.24 -9.04
C ALA A 402 -4.38 17.69 -8.56
N ASN A 403 -5.62 18.17 -8.37
CA ASN A 403 -5.82 19.42 -7.63
C ASN A 403 -5.77 19.10 -6.15
N VAL A 404 -5.03 19.92 -5.41
CA VAL A 404 -4.83 19.76 -3.99
C VAL A 404 -5.25 21.05 -3.31
N LEU A 405 -6.26 20.94 -2.44
CA LEU A 405 -6.61 21.98 -1.50
C LEU A 405 -5.89 21.70 -0.19
N HIS A 406 -4.95 22.57 0.18
CA HIS A 406 -4.13 22.43 1.36
C HIS A 406 -4.52 23.51 2.37
N PHE A 407 -4.97 23.09 3.56
CA PHE A 407 -5.17 23.93 4.73
C PHE A 407 -4.02 23.78 5.72
N LYS A 408 -3.55 24.92 6.22
CA LYS A 408 -2.66 25.01 7.38
C LYS A 408 -3.45 25.57 8.55
N VAL A 409 -3.51 24.78 9.62
CA VAL A 409 -4.17 25.11 10.87
C VAL A 409 -3.18 25.84 11.77
N MET A 410 -3.59 26.99 12.30
CA MET A 410 -2.77 27.78 13.21
C MET A 410 -3.57 28.10 14.46
N LYS A 411 -2.95 27.90 15.62
CA LYS A 411 -3.49 28.33 16.91
C LYS A 411 -2.94 29.71 17.26
N ASN A 412 -3.79 30.73 17.22
CA ASN A 412 -3.43 32.09 17.64
C ASN A 412 -4.12 32.37 18.98
N TRP A 413 -3.39 32.18 20.08
CA TRP A 413 -3.94 32.29 21.44
C TRP A 413 -5.05 31.26 21.67
N ASP A 414 -6.30 31.73 21.71
CA ASP A 414 -7.50 30.94 21.95
C ASP A 414 -8.37 30.79 20.69
N GLU A 415 -7.94 31.37 19.56
CA GLU A 415 -8.67 31.29 18.27
C GLU A 415 -7.91 30.44 17.25
N TRP A 416 -8.65 29.60 16.53
CA TRP A 416 -8.16 28.83 15.41
C TRP A 416 -8.26 29.66 14.13
N ASP A 417 -7.16 29.72 13.37
CA ASP A 417 -7.12 30.35 12.05
C ASP A 417 -6.72 29.32 11.00
N LEU A 418 -7.38 29.37 9.84
CA LEU A 418 -7.12 28.50 8.70
C LEU A 418 -6.56 29.32 7.54
N LYS A 419 -5.35 28.97 7.14
CA LYS A 419 -4.79 29.39 5.85
C LYS A 419 -5.01 28.30 4.83
N TRP A 420 -5.30 28.65 3.58
CA TRP A 420 -5.41 27.65 2.52
C TRP A 420 -4.68 28.07 1.26
N ARG A 421 -4.41 27.09 0.41
CA ARG A 421 -3.93 27.28 -0.96
C ARG A 421 -4.38 26.13 -1.84
N GLU A 422 -4.43 26.40 -3.13
CA GLU A 422 -4.67 25.40 -4.15
C GLU A 422 -3.41 25.21 -4.99
N ALA A 423 -3.13 23.96 -5.33
CA ALA A 423 -2.03 23.63 -6.22
C ALA A 423 -2.42 22.44 -7.10
N THR A 424 -1.85 22.40 -8.29
CA THR A 424 -2.02 21.29 -9.23
C THR A 424 -0.69 20.57 -9.36
N TYR A 425 -0.70 19.27 -9.10
CA TYR A 425 0.50 18.42 -9.11
C TYR A 425 0.39 17.35 -10.19
N THR A 426 1.52 17.05 -10.84
CA THR A 426 1.58 15.91 -11.76
C THR A 426 1.55 14.59 -10.98
N PRO A 427 1.16 13.47 -11.61
CA PRO A 427 1.21 12.16 -10.97
C PRO A 427 2.60 11.78 -10.42
N GLU A 428 3.68 12.23 -11.05
CA GLU A 428 5.05 12.01 -10.61
C GLU A 428 5.37 12.81 -9.33
N GLU A 429 4.94 14.08 -9.27
CA GLU A 429 5.08 14.92 -8.08
C GLU A 429 4.31 14.31 -6.89
N MET A 430 3.13 13.75 -7.14
CA MET A 430 2.27 13.10 -6.14
C MET A 430 2.82 11.79 -5.56
N GLN A 431 3.78 11.15 -6.23
CA GLN A 431 4.43 9.91 -5.79
C GLN A 431 5.58 10.14 -4.81
N ALA A 432 6.05 11.38 -4.65
CA ALA A 432 6.99 11.68 -3.59
C ALA A 432 6.37 11.34 -2.22
N ASP A 433 7.13 10.66 -1.38
CA ASP A 433 6.75 10.29 0.00
C ASP A 433 6.66 11.52 0.93
N ASP A 434 6.79 12.74 0.38
CA ASP A 434 6.90 13.99 1.12
C ASP A 434 5.55 14.70 1.30
N TRP A 435 5.21 14.99 2.57
CA TRP A 435 4.28 16.05 2.95
C TRP A 435 4.80 17.44 2.53
N CYS A 436 6.13 17.56 2.41
CA CYS A 436 6.84 18.66 1.75
C CYS A 436 6.70 18.57 0.22
N MET A 437 5.47 18.55 -0.25
CA MET A 437 5.12 19.16 -1.52
C MET A 437 5.40 20.65 -1.38
N ASP A 438 6.69 20.99 -1.37
CA ASP A 438 7.20 22.36 -1.35
C ASP A 438 6.52 23.01 -2.53
N ALA A 439 5.48 23.78 -2.21
CA ALA A 439 4.82 24.60 -3.18
C ALA A 439 5.93 25.33 -3.93
N ARG A 440 5.81 25.33 -5.25
CA ARG A 440 6.64 26.14 -6.12
C ARG A 440 6.81 27.47 -5.39
N GLN A 441 8.06 27.90 -5.16
CA GLN A 441 8.53 28.88 -4.15
C GLN A 441 7.76 30.23 -4.05
N ASN A 442 6.67 30.43 -4.79
CA ASN A 442 5.85 31.63 -4.88
C ASN A 442 4.37 31.46 -4.48
N ASP A 443 3.88 30.29 -4.05
CA ASP A 443 2.45 30.16 -3.71
C ASP A 443 2.13 30.84 -2.37
N ARG A 444 1.39 31.95 -2.45
CA ARG A 444 0.87 32.68 -1.28
C ARG A 444 -0.28 31.91 -0.64
N TRP A 445 -0.27 31.84 0.68
CA TRP A 445 -1.41 31.36 1.45
C TRP A 445 -2.53 32.39 1.46
N ASN A 446 -3.75 31.95 1.17
CA ASN A 446 -4.98 32.72 1.30
C ASN A 446 -5.46 32.73 2.77
N THR A 447 -6.15 33.79 3.15
CA THR A 447 -6.75 34.01 4.48
C THR A 447 -8.14 34.64 4.31
N GLY A 448 -9.08 34.36 5.21
CA GLY A 448 -10.43 34.95 5.21
C GLY A 448 -11.54 33.93 4.97
N GLN A 449 -12.70 34.41 4.52
CA GLN A 449 -13.78 33.53 4.07
C GLN A 449 -13.47 33.02 2.66
N MET A 450 -13.69 31.72 2.41
CA MET A 450 -13.82 31.22 1.05
C MET A 450 -15.11 31.79 0.45
N SER A 451 -15.09 32.14 -0.83
CA SER A 451 -16.29 32.64 -1.50
C SER A 451 -17.34 31.55 -1.52
N ASP A 452 -18.44 31.77 -0.81
CA ASP A 452 -19.68 31.03 -0.99
C ASP A 452 -20.26 31.49 -2.33
N GLU A 453 -19.73 30.98 -3.44
CA GLU A 453 -20.42 31.07 -4.73
C GLU A 453 -21.62 30.13 -4.66
N GLU A 454 -22.63 30.52 -3.88
CA GLU A 454 -24.00 30.06 -4.09
C GLU A 454 -24.42 30.65 -5.44
N GLU A 455 -24.28 29.85 -6.51
CA GLU A 455 -25.13 30.06 -7.68
C GLU A 455 -26.57 30.03 -7.16
N ASP A 456 -27.28 31.16 -7.29
CA ASP A 456 -28.72 31.31 -7.07
C ASP A 456 -29.47 30.33 -8.00
N ALA A 457 -29.43 29.04 -7.69
CA ALA A 457 -30.31 28.05 -8.25
C ALA A 457 -31.63 28.22 -7.50
N ASP A 458 -32.63 28.76 -8.20
CA ASP A 458 -34.02 28.84 -7.74
C ASP A 458 -34.51 27.43 -7.36
N ASP A 459 -34.32 27.03 -6.10
CA ASP A 459 -34.80 25.77 -5.56
C ASP A 459 -36.33 25.85 -5.39
N ASP A 460 -37.03 25.23 -6.34
CA ASP A 460 -38.46 24.94 -6.31
C ASP A 460 -38.72 23.95 -5.16
N GLU A 461 -39.43 24.40 -4.11
CA GLU A 461 -39.76 23.63 -2.91
C GLU A 461 -40.64 22.41 -3.24
N GLY A 462 -40.01 21.32 -3.65
CA GLY A 462 -40.61 20.01 -3.89
C GLY A 462 -40.57 19.12 -2.65
N ALA A 463 -41.67 19.12 -1.90
CA ALA A 463 -42.11 18.20 -0.85
C ALA A 463 -41.20 16.99 -0.46
N ASP A 464 -40.89 16.93 0.83
CA ASP A 464 -40.44 15.74 1.56
C ASP A 464 -41.24 14.49 1.16
N SER A 465 -40.58 13.57 0.46
CA SER A 465 -41.00 12.18 0.38
C SER A 465 -39.91 11.30 0.95
N GLU A 466 -40.24 10.57 2.03
CA GLU A 466 -39.45 9.44 2.53
C GLU A 466 -39.36 8.40 1.42
N VAL A 467 -38.30 8.47 0.61
CA VAL A 467 -37.96 7.40 -0.32
C VAL A 467 -37.24 6.31 0.46
N GLU A 468 -37.99 5.25 0.76
CA GLU A 468 -37.46 3.98 1.24
C GLU A 468 -36.62 3.35 0.11
N TRP A 469 -35.30 3.53 0.17
CA TRP A 469 -34.38 2.98 -0.82
C TRP A 469 -34.34 1.45 -0.70
N ARG A 470 -35.05 0.76 -1.59
CA ARG A 470 -34.76 -0.64 -1.91
C ARG A 470 -33.50 -0.69 -2.76
N TYR A 471 -32.45 -1.31 -2.25
CA TYR A 471 -31.29 -1.69 -3.03
C TYR A 471 -31.72 -2.75 -4.05
N ASP A 472 -32.09 -2.34 -5.26
CA ASP A 472 -32.03 -3.24 -6.40
C ASP A 472 -30.55 -3.51 -6.68
N THR A 473 -30.10 -4.72 -6.36
CA THR A 473 -28.82 -5.25 -6.83
C THR A 473 -28.92 -5.57 -8.32
N PRO A 474 -28.06 -4.99 -9.19
CA PRO A 474 -27.60 -5.77 -10.33
C PRO A 474 -26.12 -5.54 -10.66
N TYR A 475 -25.40 -6.63 -11.02
CA TYR A 475 -24.61 -6.71 -12.27
C TYR A 475 -23.74 -7.99 -12.44
N TRP A 476 -23.79 -8.98 -11.55
CA TRP A 476 -22.95 -10.19 -11.69
C TRP A 476 -23.64 -11.40 -12.37
N ARG A 477 -24.93 -11.31 -12.74
CA ARG A 477 -25.69 -12.45 -13.30
C ARG A 477 -25.67 -12.62 -14.84
N HIS A 478 -24.99 -11.75 -15.60
CA HIS A 478 -25.02 -11.83 -17.07
C HIS A 478 -23.75 -12.35 -17.76
N ARG A 479 -22.79 -12.95 -17.04
CA ARG A 479 -21.54 -13.50 -17.62
C ARG A 479 -21.44 -15.03 -17.69
N LEU A 480 -22.56 -15.76 -17.70
CA LEU A 480 -22.58 -17.21 -17.89
C LEU A 480 -23.58 -17.70 -18.96
N ARG A 481 -23.76 -16.94 -20.05
CA ARG A 481 -24.41 -17.45 -21.27
C ARG A 481 -23.57 -17.08 -22.48
N GLY A 482 -22.80 -18.05 -22.97
CA GLY A 482 -21.99 -17.87 -24.17
C GLY A 482 -20.86 -18.88 -24.31
N TYR A 483 -21.13 -20.17 -24.10
CA TYR A 483 -20.31 -21.24 -24.66
C TYR A 483 -21.20 -22.08 -25.56
N PRO A 484 -20.93 -22.15 -26.88
CA PRO A 484 -21.57 -23.13 -27.74
C PRO A 484 -20.98 -24.51 -27.45
N ASP A 485 -21.87 -25.46 -27.18
CA ASP A 485 -21.60 -26.89 -27.13
C ASP A 485 -20.86 -27.32 -28.40
N SER A 486 -19.67 -27.90 -28.21
CA SER A 486 -18.92 -28.58 -29.27
C SER A 486 -18.82 -30.06 -28.94
N ASP A 487 -19.95 -30.74 -29.02
CA ASP A 487 -20.02 -32.20 -29.12
C ASP A 487 -20.71 -32.56 -30.44
N GLY A 488 -19.89 -33.03 -31.39
CA GLY A 488 -20.35 -33.34 -32.74
C GLY A 488 -19.29 -34.06 -33.56
N ALA A 489 -18.77 -35.19 -33.06
CA ALA A 489 -18.00 -36.14 -33.87
C ALA A 489 -18.51 -37.56 -33.65
N SER A 490 -19.62 -37.86 -34.33
CA SER A 490 -20.11 -39.20 -34.60
C SER A 490 -19.12 -39.94 -35.51
N LEU A 491 -18.45 -40.96 -34.96
CA LEU A 491 -17.78 -42.00 -35.74
C LEU A 491 -18.82 -43.01 -36.22
N THR A 492 -19.22 -42.91 -37.48
CA THR A 492 -19.82 -44.00 -38.24
C THR A 492 -18.82 -44.53 -39.26
N SER A 493 -18.65 -45.84 -39.21
CA SER A 493 -17.94 -46.67 -40.18
C SER A 493 -18.55 -46.58 -41.58
N GLN A 494 -17.72 -46.65 -42.63
CA GLN A 494 -17.81 -47.62 -43.73
C GLN A 494 -16.82 -47.32 -44.87
N ASN A 495 -16.05 -48.36 -45.23
CA ASN A 495 -15.63 -48.79 -46.57
C ASN A 495 -14.94 -47.79 -47.53
N ALA A 496 -13.62 -47.98 -47.70
CA ALA A 496 -12.98 -48.45 -48.94
C ALA A 496 -11.52 -48.86 -48.65
#